data_AF-A0AAI9MV38-F1
#
_entry.id   AF-A0AAI9MV38-F1
#
_cell.length_a   1.000
_cell.length_b   1.000
_cell.length_c   1.000
_cell.angle_alpha   90.00
_cell.angle_beta   90.00
_cell.angle_gamma   90.00
#
_symmetry.space_group_name_H-M   'P 1'
#
loop_
_entity.id
_entity.type
_entity.pdbx_description
1 polymer ?
#
loop_
_entity_poly.entity_id
_entity_poly.type
_entity_poly.pdbx_seq_one_letter_code
_entity_poly.pdbx_strand_id
1 'polypeptide(L)' 'MAEQLEFFEIQSPCRGICQTNEQGYCRGCFRSREERFQWLKFTDSQKRNILRLCRQRYLRSISVKTQKDEPPSTQQELF' A
#
# COMPACT_ATOMS: atom_id res chain seq x y z
N MET A 1 -10.53 20.28 33.90
CA MET A 1 -9.22 19.62 33.65
C MET A 1 -9.30 19.01 32.27
N ALA A 2 -9.03 19.82 31.25
CA ALA A 2 -9.22 19.47 29.85
C ALA A 2 -7.88 19.60 29.17
N GLU A 3 -7.25 18.47 28.87
CA GLU A 3 -6.11 18.33 27.95
C GLU A 3 -5.84 16.85 27.72
N GLN A 4 -6.89 16.12 27.32
CA GLN A 4 -6.69 14.83 26.67
C GLN A 4 -6.27 15.16 25.23
N LEU A 5 -5.01 15.56 25.03
CA LEU A 5 -4.40 15.45 23.71
C LEU A 5 -4.33 13.96 23.41
N GLU A 6 -5.37 13.45 22.76
CA GLU A 6 -5.31 12.15 22.12
C GLU A 6 -4.29 12.28 20.98
N PHE A 7 -3.01 12.14 21.33
CA PHE A 7 -1.96 11.76 20.40
C PHE A 7 -2.31 10.35 19.94
N PHE A 8 -3.26 10.24 19.01
CA PHE A 8 -3.58 9.00 18.34
C PHE A 8 -2.31 8.53 17.63
N GLU A 9 -1.61 7.63 18.29
CA GLU A 9 -0.38 7.03 17.78
C GLU A 9 -0.73 6.40 16.43
N ILE A 10 0.08 6.70 15.41
CA ILE A 10 -0.16 6.15 14.07
C ILE A 10 0.01 4.63 14.14
N GLN A 11 -1.13 3.95 14.14
CA GLN A 11 -1.19 2.50 14.20
C GLN A 11 -0.55 1.88 12.97
N SER A 12 0.07 0.71 13.16
CA SER A 12 0.69 0.01 12.05
C SER A 12 -0.39 -0.53 11.10
N PRO A 13 -0.31 -0.30 9.78
CA PRO A 13 -1.27 -0.81 8.80
C PRO A 13 -1.00 -2.29 8.45
N CYS A 14 -0.30 -3.02 9.32
CA CYS A 14 0.14 -4.37 9.03
C CYS A 14 -1.03 -5.34 9.14
N ARG A 15 -1.34 -6.07 8.06
CA ARG A 15 -2.40 -7.10 8.04
C ARG A 15 -1.88 -8.50 8.42
N GLY A 16 -0.69 -8.60 9.01
CA GLY A 16 -0.04 -9.89 9.33
C GLY A 16 0.48 -10.68 8.11
N ILE A 17 0.30 -10.16 6.89
CA ILE A 17 0.74 -10.82 5.66
C ILE A 17 2.17 -10.35 5.36
N CYS A 18 3.18 -11.14 5.72
CA CYS A 18 4.59 -10.81 5.47
C CYS A 18 5.09 -11.40 4.12
N GLN A 19 4.30 -11.25 3.05
CA GLN A 19 4.67 -11.70 1.71
C GLN A 19 5.15 -10.53 0.86
N THR A 20 6.30 -10.69 0.21
CA THR A 20 6.89 -9.65 -0.66
C THR A 20 6.47 -9.87 -2.11
N ASN A 21 6.22 -8.80 -2.86
CA ASN A 21 6.03 -8.84 -4.31
C ASN A 21 7.39 -8.85 -5.04
N GLU A 22 7.36 -9.03 -6.36
CA GLU A 22 8.57 -9.02 -7.21
C GLU A 22 9.35 -7.69 -7.15
N GLN A 23 8.70 -6.61 -6.69
CA GLN A 23 9.29 -5.29 -6.54
C GLN A 23 9.86 -5.02 -5.13
N GLY A 24 9.82 -5.99 -4.20
CA GLY A 24 10.36 -5.82 -2.84
C GLY A 24 9.40 -5.20 -1.81
N TYR A 25 8.12 -5.00 -2.14
CA TYR A 25 7.09 -4.46 -1.26
C TYR A 25 6.16 -5.54 -0.70
N CYS A 26 5.65 -5.34 0.51
CA CYS A 26 4.65 -6.21 1.11
C CYS A 26 3.35 -6.23 0.31
N ARG A 27 2.82 -7.41 -0.03
CA ARG A 27 1.54 -7.59 -0.74
C ARG A 27 0.32 -7.05 0.04
N GLY A 28 0.42 -7.01 1.37
CA GLY A 28 -0.67 -6.53 2.24
C GLY A 28 -0.59 -5.03 2.53
N CYS A 29 0.54 -4.56 3.07
CA CYS A 29 0.69 -3.18 3.53
C CYS A 29 1.50 -2.28 2.58
N PHE A 30 2.02 -2.81 1.48
CA PHE A 30 2.80 -2.08 0.46
C PHE A 30 4.08 -1.37 0.97
N ARG A 31 4.52 -1.75 2.17
CA ARG A 31 5.79 -1.29 2.74
C ARG A 31 6.97 -2.08 2.23
N SER A 32 8.08 -1.40 2.05
CA SER A 32 9.41 -1.98 1.86
C SER A 32 9.85 -2.72 3.12
N ARG A 33 10.87 -3.57 2.98
CA ARG A 33 11.50 -4.25 4.12
C ARG A 33 12.07 -3.27 5.14
N GLU A 34 12.76 -2.23 4.67
CA GLU A 34 13.37 -1.19 5.52
C GLU A 34 12.30 -0.39 6.28
N GLU A 35 11.22 0.01 5.59
CA GLU A 35 10.09 0.74 6.20
C GLU A 35 9.42 -0.05 7.33
N ARG A 36 9.40 -1.39 7.25
CA ARG A 36 8.90 -2.26 8.32
C ARG A 36 9.86 -2.31 9.50
N PHE A 37 11.15 -2.50 9.23
CA PHE A 37 12.16 -2.64 10.27
C PHE A 37 12.37 -1.35 11.05
N GLN A 38 12.28 -0.20 10.38
CA GLN A 38 12.45 1.12 11.00
C GLN A 38 11.14 1.74 11.48
N TRP A 39 10.00 1.05 11.42
CA TRP A 39 8.69 1.62 11.78
C TRP A 39 8.64 2.25 13.17
N LEU A 40 9.26 1.58 14.16
CA LEU A 40 9.33 2.06 15.54
C LEU A 40 10.28 3.25 15.72
N LYS A 41 11.22 3.46 14.78
CA LYS A 41 12.20 4.56 14.82
C LYS A 41 11.72 5.82 14.09
N PHE A 42 10.68 5.72 13.28
CA PHE A 42 10.16 6.86 12.53
C PHE A 42 9.33 7.81 13.41
N THR A 43 9.46 9.10 13.12
CA THR A 43 8.59 10.14 13.69
C THR A 43 7.19 10.08 13.06
N ASP A 44 6.18 10.64 13.71
CA ASP A 44 4.79 10.59 13.21
C ASP A 44 4.62 11.22 11.82
N SER A 45 5.42 12.24 11.48
CA SER A 45 5.46 12.82 10.14
C SER A 45 5.99 11.83 9.09
N GLN A 46 7.04 11.08 9.43
CA GLN A 46 7.59 10.04 8.55
C GLN A 46 6.62 8.87 8.41
N LYS A 47 6.01 8.44 9.52
CA LYS A 47 4.97 7.40 9.53
C LYS A 47 3.81 7.76 8.60
N ARG A 48 3.31 9.00 8.66
CA ARG A 48 2.28 9.52 7.73
C ARG A 48 2.74 9.49 6.28
N ASN A 49 3.98 9.91 6.01
CA ASN A 49 4.50 9.91 4.64
C ASN A 49 4.60 8.48 4.07
N ILE A 50 5.10 7.52 4.85
CA ILE A 50 5.18 6.11 4.45
C ILE A 50 3.78 5.55 4.14
N LEU A 51 2.77 5.89 4.95
CA LEU A 51 1.38 5.49 4.70
C LEU A 51 0.85 6.09 3.39
N ARG A 52 1.13 7.36 3.12
CA ARG A 52 0.77 8.03 1.87
C ARG A 52 1.42 7.34 0.66
N LEU A 53 2.71 7.01 0.74
CA LEU A 53 3.43 6.28 -0.29
C LEU A 53 2.86 4.88 -0.51
N CYS A 54 2.56 4.14 0.56
CA CYS A 54 1.90 2.83 0.47
C CYS A 54 0.56 2.91 -0.26
N ARG A 55 -0.25 3.93 0.04
CA ARG A 55 -1.53 4.15 -0.67
C ARG A 55 -1.30 4.43 -2.16
N GLN A 56 -0.30 5.24 -2.51
CA GLN A 56 0.04 5.52 -3.91
C GLN A 56 0.51 4.26 -4.65
N ARG A 57 1.36 3.44 -4.02
CA ARG A 57 1.81 2.14 -4.56
C ARG A 57 0.62 1.20 -4.77
N TYR A 58 -0.30 1.14 -3.80
CA TYR A 58 -1.53 0.35 -3.91
C TYR A 58 -2.38 0.80 -5.11
N LEU A 59 -2.67 2.10 -5.25
CA LEU A 59 -3.44 2.63 -6.37
C LEU A 59 -2.78 2.31 -7.72
N ARG A 60 -1.46 2.49 -7.85
CA ARG A 60 -0.73 2.09 -9.06
C ARG A 60 -0.87 0.60 -9.34
N SER A 61 -0.81 -0.25 -8.31
CA SER A 61 -0.97 -1.70 -8.48
C SER A 61 -2.38 -2.11 -8.92
N ILE A 62 -3.41 -1.35 -8.54
CA ILE A 62 -4.79 -1.58 -9.00
C ILE A 62 -4.96 -1.10 -10.44
N SER A 63 -4.50 0.10 -10.78
CA SER A 63 -4.64 0.66 -12.12
C SER A 63 -3.98 -0.21 -13.19
N VAL A 64 -2.85 -0.86 -12.85
CA VAL A 64 -2.20 -1.83 -13.75
C VAL A 64 -3.04 -3.11 -13.92
N LYS A 65 -3.77 -3.55 -12.89
CA LYS A 65 -4.63 -4.73 -12.97
C LYS A 65 -5.86 -4.50 -13.85
N THR A 66 -6.44 -3.31 -13.83
CA THR A 66 -7.64 -2.98 -14.62
C THR A 66 -7.39 -3.02 -16.13
N GLN A 67 -6.15 -2.86 -16.61
CA GLN A 67 -5.83 -2.96 -18.04
C GLN A 67 -5.53 -4.40 -18.52
N LYS A 68 -5.45 -5.38 -17.61
CA LYS A 68 -5.13 -6.78 -17.96
C LYS A 68 -6.34 -7.71 -17.95
N ASP A 69 -7.51 -7.17 -17.60
CA ASP A 69 -8.81 -7.87 -17.55
C ASP A 69 -9.75 -7.24 -18.60
N GLU A 70 -9.26 -6.98 -19.80
CA GLU A 70 -10.13 -6.87 -20.98
C GLU A 70 -10.06 -8.24 -21.68
N PRO A 71 -11.13 -9.05 -21.69
CA PRO A 71 -11.16 -10.21 -22.57
C PRO A 71 -11.06 -9.69 -24.01
N PRO A 72 -10.20 -10.27 -24.88
CA PRO A 72 -10.15 -9.88 -26.27
C PRO A 72 -11.54 -10.13 -26.86
N SER A 73 -12.28 -9.05 -27.13
CA SER A 73 -13.54 -9.12 -27.84
C SER A 73 -13.22 -9.49 -29.28
N THR A 74 -13.10 -10.79 -29.53
CA THR A 74 -13.20 -11.37 -30.85
C THR A 74 -14.63 -11.18 -31.34
N GLN A 75 -14.92 -10.02 -31.93
CA GLN A 75 -15.97 -9.89 -32.93
C GLN A 75 -15.25 -9.81 -34.28
N GLN A 76 -14.87 -10.98 -34.82
CA GLN A 76 -15.67 -11.71 -35.80
C GLN A 76 -15.73 -10.95 -37.12
N GLU A 77 -14.84 -11.36 -38.02
CA GLU A 77 -14.99 -11.23 -39.46
C GLU A 77 -16.43 -11.56 -39.86
N LEU A 78 -17.13 -10.59 -40.43
CA LEU A 78 -18.28 -10.83 -41.27
C LEU A 78 -18.03 -10.06 -42.57
N PHE A 79 -17.66 -10.84 -43.59
CA PHE A 79 -17.91 -10.67 -45.02
C PHE A 79 -18.57 -9.35 -45.46
#